data_AF-A0A4Q4D1A0-F1
#
_entry.id   AF-A0A4Q4D1A0-F1
#
_cell.length_a   1.000
_cell.length_b   1.000
_cell.length_c   1.000
_cell.angle_alpha   90.00
_cell.angle_beta   90.00
_cell.angle_gamma   90.00
#
_symmetry.space_group_name_H-M   'P 1'
#
loop_
_entity.id
_entity.type
_entity.pdbx_description
1 polymer ?
#
loop_
_entity_poly.entity_id
_entity_poly.type
_entity_poly.pdbx_seq_one_letter_code
_entity_poly.pdbx_strand_id
1 'polypeptide(L)' 'SEPGALVTDEASVVAQALVLAGTVDSLCLHGDSPGAVEHATAVRRALAEAGLAVAPFVG' A
#
# COMPACT_ATOMS: atom_id res chain seq x y z
N SER A 1 -3.61 -12.99 -18.04
CA SER A 1 -4.42 -11.98 -17.34
C SER A 1 -5.69 -12.61 -16.88
N GLU A 2 -6.03 -12.47 -15.60
CA GLU A 2 -7.24 -13.03 -14.99
C GLU A 2 -8.12 -11.89 -14.43
N PRO A 3 -9.44 -11.93 -14.62
CA PRO A 3 -10.34 -10.93 -14.02
C PRO A 3 -10.22 -10.90 -12.49
N GLY A 4 -10.18 -9.70 -11.90
CA GLY A 4 -10.07 -9.52 -10.45
C GLY A 4 -8.66 -9.70 -9.86
N ALA A 5 -7.66 -10.02 -10.68
CA ALA A 5 -6.27 -10.16 -10.21
C ALA A 5 -5.62 -8.82 -9.80
N LEU A 6 -6.18 -7.68 -10.21
CA LEU A 6 -5.70 -6.35 -9.89
C LEU A 6 -6.74 -5.59 -9.07
N VAL A 7 -6.33 -5.10 -7.90
CA VAL A 7 -7.10 -4.16 -7.09
C VAL A 7 -6.81 -2.74 -7.60
N THR A 8 -7.86 -2.00 -7.95
CA THR A 8 -7.72 -0.66 -8.55
C THR A 8 -8.39 0.45 -7.76
N ASP A 9 -9.25 0.14 -6.79
CA ASP A 9 -9.89 1.14 -5.93
C ASP A 9 -9.01 1.46 -4.70
N GLU A 10 -8.91 2.74 -4.36
CA GLU A 10 -8.05 3.23 -3.28
C GLU A 10 -8.39 2.57 -1.93
N ALA A 11 -9.67 2.39 -1.62
CA ALA A 11 -10.12 1.84 -0.35
C ALA A 11 -9.64 0.39 -0.15
N SER A 12 -9.77 -0.45 -1.18
CA SER A 12 -9.30 -1.84 -1.12
C SER A 12 -7.77 -1.91 -1.10
N VAL A 13 -7.07 -1.04 -1.83
CA VAL A 13 -5.60 -0.94 -1.75
C VAL A 13 -5.14 -0.62 -0.34
N VAL A 14 -5.75 0.38 0.32
CA VAL A 14 -5.41 0.77 1.69
C VAL A 14 -5.74 -0.34 2.68
N ALA A 15 -6.93 -0.94 2.58
CA ALA A 15 -7.34 -2.02 3.47
C ALA A 15 -6.39 -3.23 3.37
N GLN A 16 -6.01 -3.61 2.15
CA GLN A 16 -5.08 -4.70 1.92
C GLN A 16 -3.68 -4.40 2.47
N ALA A 17 -3.19 -3.17 2.27
CA ALA A 17 -1.90 -2.75 2.83
C ALA A 17 -1.85 -2.85 4.35
N LEU A 18 -2.91 -2.41 5.05
CA LEU A 18 -3.00 -2.51 6.51
C LEU A 18 -3.02 -3.97 7.01
N VAL A 19 -3.75 -4.85 6.31
CA VAL A 19 -3.77 -6.28 6.64
C VAL A 19 -2.37 -6.90 6.49
N LEU A 20 -1.70 -6.62 5.37
CA LEU A 20 -0.39 -7.19 5.07
C LEU A 20 0.69 -6.66 6.03
N ALA A 21 0.66 -5.37 6.36
CA ALA A 21 1.67 -4.73 7.21
C ALA A 21 1.82 -5.35 8.61
N GLY A 22 0.84 -6.12 9.08
CA GLY A 22 0.96 -6.90 10.31
C GLY A 22 1.82 -8.17 10.21
N THR A 23 2.25 -8.54 9.00
CA THR A 23 2.88 -9.84 8.71
C THR A 23 4.09 -9.79 7.79
N VAL A 24 4.40 -8.63 7.21
CA VAL A 24 5.51 -8.45 6.25
C VAL A 24 6.36 -7.24 6.62
N ASP A 25 7.64 -7.27 6.24
CA ASP A 25 8.58 -6.17 6.50
C ASP A 25 8.50 -5.06 5.43
N SER A 26 7.96 -5.35 4.24
CA SER A 26 7.81 -4.37 3.16
C SER A 26 6.59 -4.63 2.30
N LEU A 27 6.03 -3.55 1.76
CA LEU A 27 4.94 -3.53 0.80
C LEU A 27 5.48 -2.95 -0.52
N CYS A 28 5.26 -3.67 -1.61
CA CYS A 28 5.51 -3.13 -2.95
C CYS A 28 4.32 -2.30 -3.39
N LEU A 29 4.58 -1.11 -3.92
CA LEU A 29 3.59 -0.25 -4.56
C LEU A 29 4.02 0.01 -5.99
N HIS A 30 3.07 -0.03 -6.92
CA HIS A 30 3.32 0.30 -8.32
C HIS A 30 3.19 1.80 -8.55
N GLY A 31 4.06 2.34 -9.40
CA GLY A 31 4.14 3.76 -9.76
C GLY A 31 3.78 4.05 -11.22
N ASP A 32 3.33 3.05 -11.97
CA ASP A 32 3.24 3.03 -13.43
C ASP A 32 1.81 3.14 -13.98
N SER A 33 0.82 3.29 -13.09
CA SER A 33 -0.59 3.33 -13.44
C SER A 33 -1.24 4.66 -13.04
N PRO A 34 -2.30 5.11 -13.73
CA PRO A 34 -3.09 6.25 -13.25
C PRO A 34 -3.59 6.00 -11.83
N GLY A 35 -3.45 6.99 -10.93
CA GLY A 35 -3.82 6.85 -9.52
C GLY A 35 -2.76 6.22 -8.62
N ALA A 36 -1.63 5.76 -9.17
CA ALA A 36 -0.58 5.07 -8.41
C ALA A 36 0.01 5.91 -7.26
N VAL A 37 0.28 7.20 -7.52
CA VAL A 37 0.85 8.09 -6.51
C VAL A 37 -0.16 8.42 -5.43
N GLU A 38 -1.43 8.58 -5.80
CA GLU A 38 -2.55 8.77 -4.90
C GLU A 38 -2.71 7.56 -3.97
N HIS A 39 -2.69 6.34 -4.54
CA HIS A 39 -2.71 5.09 -3.77
C HIS A 39 -1.51 5.01 -2.81
N ALA A 40 -0.30 5.31 -3.26
CA ALA A 40 0.88 5.29 -2.39
C ALA A 40 0.81 6.31 -1.25
N THR A 41 0.26 7.49 -1.54
CA THR A 41 0.04 8.53 -0.53
C THR A 41 -1.01 8.09 0.49
N ALA A 42 -2.11 7.50 0.03
CA ALA A 42 -3.18 7.01 0.89
C ALA A 42 -2.71 5.86 1.80
N VAL A 43 -1.98 4.89 1.23
CA VAL A 43 -1.37 3.78 2.00
C VAL A 43 -0.40 4.32 3.05
N ARG A 44 0.50 5.23 2.69
CA ARG A 44 1.45 5.81 3.63
C ARG A 44 0.76 6.55 4.78
N ARG A 45 -0.31 7.31 4.48
CA ARG A 45 -1.11 7.99 5.50
C ARG A 45 -1.78 6.98 6.45
N ALA A 46 -2.42 5.94 5.90
CA ALA A 46 -3.12 4.94 6.70
C ALA A 46 -2.16 4.15 7.61
N LEU A 47 -0.98 3.78 7.11
CA LEU A 47 0.05 3.13 7.93
C LEU A 47 0.48 4.04 9.10
N ALA A 48 0.70 5.33 8.85
CA ALA A 48 1.06 6.28 9.89
C ALA A 48 -0.06 6.46 10.93
N GLU A 49 -1.32 6.56 10.49
CA GLU A 49 -2.50 6.63 11.36
C GLU A 49 -2.67 5.35 12.20
N ALA A 50 -2.27 4.19 11.67
CA ALA A 50 -2.21 2.93 12.39
C ALA A 50 -0.99 2.79 13.33
N GLY A 51 -0.13 3.81 13.44
CA GLY A 51 1.07 3.79 14.29
C GLY A 51 2.26 3.03 13.70
N LEU A 52 2.23 2.69 12.40
CA LEU A 52 3.29 1.98 11.70
C LEU A 52 4.23 2.98 11.02
N ALA A 53 5.50 2.99 11.42
CA ALA A 53 6.52 3.84 10.83
C ALA A 53 7.03 3.24 9.50
N VAL A 54 6.98 4.04 8.42
CA VAL A 54 7.59 3.67 7.14
C VAL A 54 9.01 4.22 7.06
N ALA A 55 10.00 3.34 7.00
CA ALA A 55 11.42 3.67 6.97
C ALA A 55 12.18 2.73 6.01
N PRO A 56 13.35 3.13 5.48
CA PRO A 56 14.23 2.22 4.76
C PRO A 56 14.76 1.12 5.69
N PHE A 57 15.12 -0.04 5.14
CA PHE A 57 15.71 -1.13 5.91
C PHE A 57 17.09 -0.83 6.47
N VAL A 58 17.80 0.08 5.82
CA VAL A 58 19.14 0.53 6.21
C VAL A 58 19.15 2.05 6.30
N GLY A 59 19.89 2.56 7.28
CA GLY A 59 20.12 3.97 7.55
C GLY A 59 21.44 4.16 8.29
#